data_AF-A0A0R1MFP4-F1
#
_entry.id   AF-A0A0R1MFP4-F1
#
_cell.length_a   1.000
_cell.length_b   1.000
_cell.length_c   1.000
_cell.angle_alpha   90.00
_cell.angle_beta   90.00
_cell.angle_gamma   90.00
#
_symmetry.space_group_name_H-M   'P 1'
#
loop_
_entity.id
_entity.type
_entity.pdbx_description
1 polymer ?
#
loop_
_entity_poly.entity_id
_entity_poly.type
_entity_poly.pdbx_seq_one_letter_code
_entity_poly.pdbx_strand_id
1 'polypeptide(L)'
;MREDEYLNKFLNVTVGGLGFLYVLNDAYFRLLVKFYLHKGYSSVNAEKVANSTNIFSIIIILTILLVIFGVLAAISNMVYFMKGNFIFKLFLNCVAMFMPFLYVRNIWFSLYELFFCGIFVYYIWSLKRNTLTNGRHLLSQNHGIK
;
A
#
# COMPACT_ATOMS: atom_id res chain seq x y z
N MET A 1 -20.53 -8.38 -12.76
CA MET A 1 -19.73 -7.28 -12.18
C MET A 1 -19.05 -6.59 -13.36
N ARG A 2 -19.20 -5.26 -13.52
CA ARG A 2 -18.77 -4.52 -14.73
C ARG A 2 -17.23 -4.46 -14.80
N GLU A 3 -16.62 -4.61 -15.97
CA GLU A 3 -15.14 -4.66 -16.14
C GLU A 3 -14.42 -3.49 -15.46
N ASP A 4 -15.03 -2.30 -15.50
CA ASP A 4 -14.47 -1.10 -14.90
C ASP A 4 -14.37 -1.14 -13.37
N GLU A 5 -15.22 -1.95 -12.72
CA GLU A 5 -15.17 -2.15 -11.27
C GLU A 5 -13.99 -3.03 -10.86
N TYR A 6 -13.64 -3.99 -11.71
CA TYR A 6 -12.42 -4.78 -11.54
C TYR A 6 -11.19 -3.90 -11.69
N LEU A 7 -11.18 -3.00 -12.68
CA LEU A 7 -10.09 -2.05 -12.86
C LEU A 7 -9.93 -1.12 -11.65
N ASN A 8 -11.03 -0.56 -11.12
CA ASN A 8 -10.99 0.26 -9.91
C ASN A 8 -10.42 -0.52 -8.71
N LYS A 9 -10.92 -1.73 -8.47
CA LYS A 9 -10.44 -2.58 -7.36
C LYS A 9 -8.97 -2.92 -7.54
N PHE A 10 -8.55 -3.28 -8.75
CA PHE A 10 -7.18 -3.59 -9.10
C PHE A 10 -6.25 -2.41 -8.81
N LEU A 11 -6.58 -1.20 -9.29
CA LEU A 11 -5.77 -0.01 -9.06
C LEU A 11 -5.56 0.29 -7.57
N ASN A 12 -6.62 0.24 -6.75
CA ASN A 12 -6.51 0.46 -5.31
C ASN A 12 -5.70 -0.63 -4.59
N VAL A 13 -5.84 -1.90 -5.00
CA VAL A 13 -5.04 -3.01 -4.45
C VAL A 13 -3.58 -2.85 -4.85
N THR A 14 -3.29 -2.45 -6.09
CA THR A 14 -1.94 -2.21 -6.60
C THR A 14 -1.26 -1.07 -5.86
N VAL A 15 -1.94 0.06 -5.64
CA VAL A 15 -1.40 1.18 -4.85
C VAL A 15 -1.06 0.73 -3.43
N GLY A 16 -1.97 0.02 -2.77
CA GLY A 16 -1.71 -0.50 -1.42
C GLY A 16 -0.58 -1.53 -1.39
N GLY A 17 -0.48 -2.40 -2.40
CA GLY A 17 0.61 -3.37 -2.54
C GLY A 17 1.97 -2.71 -2.78
N LEU A 18 2.02 -1.69 -3.65
CA LEU A 18 3.24 -0.89 -3.88
C LEU A 18 3.66 -0.13 -2.61
N GLY A 19 2.69 0.43 -1.88
CA GLY A 19 2.95 1.07 -0.58
C GLY A 19 3.50 0.08 0.44
N PHE A 20 2.97 -1.15 0.47
CA PHE A 20 3.47 -2.18 1.38
C PHE A 20 4.89 -2.62 1.03
N LEU A 21 5.19 -2.79 -0.27
CA LEU A 21 6.55 -3.07 -0.75
C LEU A 21 7.52 -1.94 -0.40
N TYR A 22 7.08 -0.69 -0.49
CA TYR A 22 7.86 0.47 -0.06
C TYR A 22 8.20 0.38 1.43
N VAL A 23 7.22 0.14 2.30
CA VAL A 23 7.44 -0.01 3.76
C VAL A 23 8.42 -1.14 4.06
N LEU A 24 8.27 -2.29 3.41
CA LEU A 24 9.17 -3.43 3.60
C LEU A 24 10.61 -3.08 3.21
N ASN A 25 10.79 -2.42 2.07
CA ASN A 25 12.11 -2.04 1.59
C ASN A 25 12.77 -1.00 2.51
N ASP A 26 12.02 -0.01 3.00
CA ASP A 26 12.54 0.99 3.93
C ASP A 26 12.84 0.39 5.31
N ALA A 27 11.98 -0.50 5.81
CA ALA A 27 12.26 -1.27 7.03
C ALA A 27 13.51 -2.13 6.89
N TYR A 28 13.68 -2.82 5.76
CA TYR A 28 14.86 -3.61 5.46
C TYR A 28 16.14 -2.76 5.44
N PHE A 29 16.12 -1.60 4.77
CA PHE A 29 17.24 -0.65 4.78
C PHE A 29 17.62 -0.22 6.19
N ARG A 30 16.64 0.19 7.00
CA ARG A 30 16.90 0.62 8.39
C ARG A 30 17.43 -0.50 9.27
N LEU A 31 16.97 -1.74 9.07
CA LEU A 31 17.50 -2.90 9.78
C LEU A 31 18.94 -3.20 9.39
N LEU A 32 19.29 -3.13 8.10
CA LEU A 32 20.67 -3.28 7.62
C LEU A 32 21.58 -2.21 8.23
N VAL A 33 21.16 -0.94 8.19
CA VAL A 33 21.95 0.16 8.79
C VAL A 33 22.16 -0.09 10.29
N LYS A 34 21.13 -0.47 11.04
CA LYS A 34 21.25 -0.81 12.47
C LYS A 34 22.19 -1.99 12.72
N PHE A 35 22.14 -3.02 11.87
CA PHE A 35 23.02 -4.18 11.96
C PHE A 35 24.49 -3.80 11.78
N TYR A 36 24.81 -2.99 10.76
CA TYR A 36 26.20 -2.54 10.53
C TYR A 36 26.70 -1.59 11.61
N LEU A 37 25.84 -0.69 12.12
CA LEU A 37 26.17 0.15 13.28
C LEU A 37 26.52 -0.70 14.50
N HIS A 38 25.74 -1.75 14.77
CA HIS A 38 26.01 -2.66 15.88
C HIS A 38 27.33 -3.43 15.73
N LYS A 39 27.75 -3.69 14.49
CA LYS A 39 29.09 -4.26 14.18
C LYS A 39 30.25 -3.27 14.30
N GLY A 40 29.99 -2.02 14.69
CA GLY A 40 31.04 -1.00 14.90
C GLY A 40 31.38 -0.17 13.66
N TYR A 41 30.58 -0.25 12.59
CA TYR A 41 30.76 0.65 11.45
C TYR A 41 30.32 2.07 11.82
N SER A 42 31.00 3.08 11.27
CA SER A 42 30.54 4.47 11.35
C SER A 42 29.21 4.64 10.60
N SER A 43 28.37 5.61 10.99
CA SER A 43 27.06 5.84 10.36
C SER A 43 27.16 6.00 8.84
N VAL A 44 28.17 6.73 8.35
CA VAL A 44 28.38 6.96 6.92
C VAL A 44 28.73 5.66 6.20
N ASN A 45 29.58 4.82 6.79
CA ASN A 45 29.95 3.54 6.20
C ASN A 45 28.79 2.52 6.26
N ALA A 46 28.02 2.49 7.34
CA ALA A 46 26.85 1.64 7.48
C ALA A 46 25.79 1.97 6.41
N GLU A 47 25.49 3.25 6.20
CA GLU A 47 24.56 3.70 5.16
C GLU A 47 25.09 3.39 3.75
N LYS A 48 26.38 3.61 3.49
CA LYS A 48 27.01 3.30 2.20
C LYS A 48 27.00 1.80 1.88
N VAL A 49 27.32 0.95 2.86
CA VAL A 49 27.31 -0.51 2.72
C VAL A 49 25.88 -1.02 2.55
N ALA A 50 24.92 -0.53 3.34
CA ALA A 50 23.51 -0.87 3.17
C ALA A 50 22.97 -0.44 1.80
N ASN A 51 23.43 0.69 1.27
CA ASN A 51 23.00 1.18 -0.05
C ASN A 51 23.67 0.47 -1.24
N SER A 52 24.76 -0.27 -1.03
CA SER A 52 25.44 -1.04 -2.10
C SER A 52 24.53 -2.08 -2.77
N THR A 53 23.40 -2.41 -2.15
CA THR A 53 22.38 -3.34 -2.65
C THR A 53 21.33 -2.67 -3.57
N ASN A 54 21.62 -1.48 -4.12
CA ASN A 54 20.71 -0.71 -5.00
C ASN A 54 19.34 -0.35 -4.38
N ILE A 55 19.24 -0.35 -3.05
CA ILE A 55 17.99 -0.11 -2.32
C ILE A 55 17.44 1.28 -2.64
N PHE A 56 18.31 2.29 -2.72
CA PHE A 56 17.91 3.65 -3.06
C PHE A 56 17.26 3.74 -4.45
N SER A 57 17.80 3.05 -5.45
CA SER A 57 17.21 2.98 -6.80
C SER A 57 15.82 2.33 -6.77
N ILE A 58 15.65 1.27 -5.96
CA ILE A 58 14.34 0.61 -5.79
C ILE A 58 13.34 1.56 -5.15
N ILE A 59 13.73 2.32 -4.13
CA ILE A 59 12.88 3.32 -3.46
C ILE A 59 12.40 4.38 -4.46
N ILE A 60 13.28 4.86 -5.34
CA ILE A 60 12.91 5.84 -6.38
C ILE A 60 11.88 5.24 -7.35
N ILE A 61 12.14 4.03 -7.85
CA ILE A 61 11.23 3.35 -8.78
C ILE A 61 9.86 3.13 -8.13
N LEU A 62 9.83 2.64 -6.88
CA LEU A 62 8.60 2.44 -6.13
C LEU A 62 7.83 3.75 -5.92
N THR A 63 8.54 4.85 -5.66
CA THR A 63 7.94 6.18 -5.50
C THR A 63 7.27 6.64 -6.80
N ILE A 64 7.95 6.51 -7.94
CA ILE A 64 7.39 6.86 -9.25
C ILE A 64 6.14 6.02 -9.54
N LEU A 65 6.21 4.71 -9.33
CA LEU A 65 5.07 3.81 -9.52
C LEU A 65 3.91 4.17 -8.58
N LEU A 66 4.18 4.44 -7.30
CA LEU A 66 3.16 4.86 -6.32
C LEU A 66 2.43 6.11 -6.76
N VAL A 67 3.15 7.11 -7.27
CA VAL A 67 2.53 8.35 -7.74
C VAL A 67 1.68 8.09 -8.98
N ILE A 68 2.21 7.39 -9.98
CA ILE A 68 1.48 7.08 -11.23
C ILE A 68 0.21 6.28 -10.93
N PHE A 69 0.35 5.14 -10.25
CA PHE A 69 -0.79 4.29 -9.91
C PHE A 69 -1.73 4.96 -8.91
N GLY A 70 -1.21 5.78 -7.99
CA GLY A 70 -2.00 6.55 -7.03
C GLY A 70 -2.91 7.56 -7.69
N VAL A 71 -2.39 8.33 -8.66
CA VAL A 71 -3.19 9.28 -9.46
C VAL A 71 -4.24 8.52 -10.29
N LEU A 72 -3.87 7.44 -10.96
CA LEU A 72 -4.82 6.63 -11.72
C LEU A 72 -5.92 6.04 -10.84
N ALA A 73 -5.57 5.56 -9.63
CA ALA A 73 -6.53 5.03 -8.67
C ALA A 73 -7.43 6.13 -8.10
N ALA A 74 -6.91 7.34 -7.85
CA ALA A 74 -7.70 8.49 -7.42
C ALA A 74 -8.73 8.91 -8.48
N ILE A 75 -8.29 9.05 -9.74
CA ILE A 75 -9.19 9.33 -10.88
C ILE A 75 -10.26 8.24 -11.00
N SER A 76 -9.85 6.97 -10.95
CA SER A 76 -10.78 5.84 -10.99
C SER A 76 -11.79 5.90 -9.84
N ASN A 77 -11.35 6.23 -8.63
CA ASN A 77 -12.25 6.38 -7.49
C ASN A 77 -13.26 7.52 -7.69
N MET A 78 -12.86 8.65 -8.27
CA MET A 78 -13.76 9.76 -8.57
C MET A 78 -14.83 9.38 -9.60
N VAL A 79 -14.46 8.63 -10.64
CA VAL A 79 -15.42 8.08 -11.62
C VAL A 79 -16.43 7.14 -10.95
N TYR A 80 -16.00 6.39 -9.93
CA TYR A 80 -16.82 5.43 -9.17
C TYR A 80 -17.24 5.93 -7.78
N PHE A 81 -17.48 7.23 -7.61
CA PHE A 81 -17.74 7.83 -6.28
C PHE A 81 -18.94 7.21 -5.53
N MET A 82 -19.95 6.72 -6.25
CA MET A 82 -21.16 6.10 -5.70
C MET A 82 -20.94 4.66 -5.20
N LYS A 83 -19.79 4.04 -5.50
CA LYS A 83 -19.51 2.65 -5.10
C LYS A 83 -18.86 2.59 -3.71
N GLY A 84 -19.19 1.51 -3.00
CA GLY A 84 -18.85 1.34 -1.58
C GLY A 84 -17.41 1.69 -1.21
N ASN A 85 -17.29 2.33 -0.04
CA ASN A 85 -16.03 2.72 0.60
C ASN A 85 -15.15 3.69 -0.21
N PHE A 86 -15.74 4.55 -1.06
CA PHE A 86 -15.03 5.59 -1.83
C PHE A 86 -14.05 6.41 -0.97
N ILE A 87 -14.55 7.02 0.12
CA ILE A 87 -13.73 7.87 1.00
C ILE A 87 -12.53 7.09 1.55
N PHE A 88 -12.76 5.85 1.96
CA PHE A 88 -11.72 4.99 2.51
C PHE A 88 -10.65 4.62 1.46
N LYS A 89 -11.07 4.30 0.22
CA LYS A 89 -10.14 4.02 -0.89
C LYS A 89 -9.30 5.24 -1.25
N LEU A 90 -9.93 6.41 -1.33
CA LEU A 90 -9.24 7.66 -1.62
C LEU A 90 -8.24 7.99 -0.50
N PHE A 91 -8.66 7.86 0.76
CA PHE A 91 -7.80 8.05 1.91
C PHE A 91 -6.59 7.11 1.89
N LEU A 92 -6.79 5.81 1.66
CA LEU A 92 -5.72 4.82 1.52
C LEU A 92 -4.70 5.24 0.45
N ASN A 93 -5.18 5.65 -0.74
CA ASN A 93 -4.30 6.05 -1.84
C ASN A 93 -3.52 7.32 -1.49
N CYS A 94 -4.15 8.32 -0.87
CA CYS A 94 -3.47 9.52 -0.41
C CYS A 94 -2.37 9.17 0.61
N VAL A 95 -2.68 8.35 1.61
CA VAL A 95 -1.70 7.90 2.63
C VAL A 95 -0.51 7.20 1.96
N ALA A 96 -0.77 6.30 1.01
CA ALA A 96 0.26 5.59 0.26
C ALA A 96 1.14 6.54 -0.57
N MET A 97 0.53 7.50 -1.27
CA MET A 97 1.24 8.47 -2.11
C MET A 97 2.09 9.44 -1.31
N PHE A 98 1.65 9.86 -0.12
CA PHE A 98 2.40 10.79 0.73
C PHE A 98 3.56 10.13 1.47
N MET A 99 3.52 8.81 1.65
CA MET A 99 4.55 8.05 2.37
C MET A 99 5.99 8.36 1.93
N PRO A 100 6.36 8.31 0.63
CA PRO A 100 7.73 8.62 0.19
C PRO A 100 8.19 10.06 0.47
N PHE A 101 7.26 11.00 0.65
CA PHE A 101 7.56 12.42 0.88
C PHE A 101 7.67 12.77 2.37
N LEU A 102 7.16 11.92 3.24
CA LEU A 102 7.17 12.10 4.69
C LEU A 102 8.40 11.47 5.36
N TYR A 103 9.39 11.02 4.58
CA TYR A 103 10.59 10.37 5.12
C TYR A 103 11.33 11.31 6.07
N VAL A 104 11.20 11.02 7.37
CA VAL A 104 11.92 11.68 8.46
C VAL A 104 12.56 10.55 9.28
N ARG A 105 13.86 10.64 9.60
CA ARG A 105 14.55 9.72 10.54
C ARG A 105 14.01 9.90 11.96
N ASN A 106 12.76 9.53 12.19
CA ASN A 106 12.10 9.63 13.48
C ASN A 106 11.05 8.53 13.66
N ILE A 107 10.74 8.20 14.91
CA ILE A 107 9.76 7.18 15.30
C ILE A 107 8.37 7.44 14.71
N TRP A 108 8.03 8.71 14.48
CA TRP A 108 6.78 9.14 13.85
C TRP A 108 6.60 8.56 12.45
N PHE A 109 7.69 8.42 11.68
CA PHE A 109 7.62 7.81 10.36
C PHE A 109 7.30 6.32 10.44
N SER A 110 7.91 5.59 11.38
CA SER A 110 7.57 4.18 11.61
C SER A 110 6.12 3.97 12.09
N LEU A 111 5.58 4.89 12.88
CA LEU A 111 4.16 4.87 13.26
C LEU A 111 3.25 5.10 12.05
N TYR A 112 3.64 6.01 11.13
CA TYR A 112 2.91 6.26 9.89
C TYR A 112 2.91 5.03 8.97
N GLU A 113 4.04 4.35 8.84
CA GLU A 113 4.13 3.09 8.07
C GLU A 113 3.28 1.98 8.67
N LEU A 114 3.27 1.84 10.00
CA LEU A 114 2.43 0.86 10.68
C LEU A 114 0.93 1.18 10.50
N PHE A 115 0.57 2.46 10.61
CA PHE A 115 -0.77 2.95 10.34
C PHE A 115 -1.21 2.60 8.92
N PHE A 116 -0.36 2.89 7.91
CA PHE A 116 -0.60 2.51 6.53
C PHE A 116 -0.82 1.01 6.35
N CYS A 117 0.06 0.18 6.92
CA CYS A 117 -0.08 -1.28 6.87
C CYS A 117 -1.43 -1.72 7.49
N GLY A 118 -1.82 -1.13 8.61
CA GLY A 118 -3.10 -1.42 9.27
C GLY A 118 -4.31 -1.09 8.38
N ILE A 119 -4.34 0.11 7.79
CA ILE A 119 -5.44 0.49 6.88
C ILE A 119 -5.46 -0.38 5.63
N PHE A 120 -4.30 -0.77 5.09
CA PHE A 120 -4.24 -1.63 3.91
C PHE A 120 -4.72 -3.06 4.21
N VAL A 121 -4.31 -3.65 5.33
CA VAL A 121 -4.82 -4.97 5.77
C VAL A 121 -6.34 -4.92 5.97
N TYR A 122 -6.85 -3.85 6.59
CA TYR A 122 -8.28 -3.63 6.74
C TYR A 122 -8.99 -3.53 5.38
N TYR A 123 -8.38 -2.85 4.40
CA TYR A 123 -8.91 -2.77 3.03
C TYR A 123 -9.08 -4.15 2.40
N ILE A 124 -8.02 -4.97 2.44
CA ILE A 124 -8.03 -6.34 1.88
C ILE A 124 -9.07 -7.20 2.60
N TRP A 125 -9.17 -7.09 3.93
CA TRP A 125 -10.17 -7.79 4.71
C TRP A 125 -11.61 -7.38 4.34
N SER A 126 -11.86 -6.08 4.19
CA SER A 126 -13.16 -5.55 3.75
C SER A 126 -13.52 -6.05 2.35
N LEU A 127 -12.56 -6.10 1.42
CA LEU A 127 -12.77 -6.66 0.08
C LEU A 127 -13.15 -8.15 0.16
N LYS A 128 -12.44 -8.95 0.97
CA LYS A 128 -12.74 -10.38 1.16
C LYS A 128 -14.14 -10.58 1.75
N ARG A 129 -14.52 -9.80 2.75
CA ARG A 129 -15.84 -9.86 3.39
C ARG A 129 -16.96 -9.57 2.39
N ASN A 130 -16.81 -8.52 1.57
CA ASN A 130 -17.81 -8.16 0.55
C ASN A 130 -17.98 -9.25 -0.52
N THR A 131 -16.88 -9.89 -0.94
CA THR A 131 -16.93 -11.02 -1.88
C THR A 131 -17.68 -12.22 -1.28
N LEU A 132 -17.43 -12.56 -0.02
CA LEU A 132 -18.12 -13.65 0.67
C LEU A 132 -19.63 -13.40 0.84
N THR A 133 -20.02 -12.17 1.22
CA THR A 133 -21.42 -11.80 1.39
C THR A 133 -22.20 -11.87 0.06
N ASN A 134 -21.62 -11.37 -1.03
CA ASN A 134 -22.23 -11.45 -2.35
C ASN A 134 -22.41 -12.90 -2.82
N GLY A 135 -21.44 -13.78 -2.53
CA GLY A 135 -21.55 -15.21 -2.86
C GLY A 135 -22.70 -15.91 -2.13
N ARG A 136 -22.93 -15.60 -0.85
CA ARG A 136 -24.07 -16.15 -0.09
C ARG A 136 -25.41 -15.66 -0.61
N HIS A 137 -25.50 -14.39 -1.00
CA HIS A 137 -26.75 -13.82 -1.52
C HIS A 137 -27.14 -14.45 -2.87
N LEU A 138 -26.16 -14.77 -3.73
CA LEU A 138 -26.39 -15.49 -4.99
C LEU A 138 -26.87 -16.94 -4.75
N LEU A 139 -26.27 -17.64 -3.77
CA LEU A 139 -26.71 -19.00 -3.40
C LEU A 139 -28.12 -19.03 -2.79
N SER A 140 -28.48 -17.99 -2.01
CA SER A 140 -29.81 -17.85 -1.43
C SER A 140 -30.89 -17.52 -2.48
N GLN A 141 -30.58 -16.73 -3.50
CA GLN A 141 -31.51 -16.46 -4.60
C GLN A 141 -31.77 -17.70 -5.47
N ASN A 142 -30.75 -18.51 -5.74
CA ASN A 142 -30.91 -19.74 -6.52
C ASN A 142 -31.74 -20.83 -5.81
N HIS A 143 -31.83 -20.82 -4.48
CA HIS A 143 -32.68 -21.75 -3.73
C HIS A 143 -34.14 -21.28 -3.56
N GLY A 144 -34.46 -20.03 -3.93
CA GLY A 144 -35.81 -19.47 -3.85
C GLY A 144 -36.65 -19.68 -5.11
N ILE A 145 -36.11 -20.32 -6.15
CA ILE A 145 -36.84 -20.69 -7.36
C ILE A 145 -37.15 -22.19 -7.26
N LYS A 146 -38.25 -22.53 -6.61
CA LYS A 146 -38.91 -23.84 -6.70
C LYS A 146 -40.42 -23.63 -6.77
#